data_AF-A0A935BCM4-F1
#
_entry.id   AF-A0A935BCM4-F1
#
_cell.length_a   1.000
_cell.length_b   1.000
_cell.length_c   1.000
_cell.angle_alpha   90.00
_cell.angle_beta   90.00
_cell.angle_gamma   90.00
#
_symmetry.space_group_name_H-M   'P 1'
#
loop_
_entity.id
_entity.type
_entity.pdbx_description
1 polymer ?
#
loop_
_entity_poly.entity_id
_entity_poly.type
_entity_poly.pdbx_seq_one_letter_code
_entity_poly.pdbx_strand_id
1 'polypeptide(L)'
;MVRTIILVAAIFALAFASIAQCEPKADETKWLDGTVRVWRSVRVDSLKLAPARLPWLVLFDEKCVHNINPDVKFADQQDKTDRSYRVLGGERVAIFSTEHSGQIKLPDGQTIPAQLISFAANYDGDKRSFLTAALPSIWRKAEHLKTENNLETLVRSVYVHELTHTYHRNFFARLSVIEKGLKDVENFDDDIIQNTFGKNEEFRNCVSQRNRPGDKGGARTKQIPETPGGKTCPGCDKATPCTVLCW
;
A
#
# COMPACT_ATOMS: atom_id res chain seq x y z
N MET A 1 34.11 51.12 46.33
CA MET A 1 34.08 49.77 45.73
C MET A 1 33.03 48.95 46.45
N VAL A 2 31.84 48.79 45.87
CA VAL A 2 30.81 47.86 46.34
C VAL A 2 30.35 47.09 45.12
N ARG A 3 30.77 45.83 45.02
CA ARG A 3 30.34 44.90 43.97
C ARG A 3 29.12 44.15 44.50
N THR A 4 27.93 44.60 44.13
CA THR A 4 26.70 43.83 44.32
C THR A 4 26.58 42.86 43.15
N ILE A 5 26.82 41.58 43.42
CA ILE A 5 26.62 40.49 42.46
C ILE A 5 25.13 40.14 42.46
N ILE A 6 24.46 40.38 41.33
CA ILE A 6 23.10 39.93 41.07
C ILE A 6 23.18 38.43 40.76
N LEU A 7 22.64 37.59 41.63
CA LEU A 7 22.41 36.17 41.34
C LEU A 7 21.09 36.04 40.57
N VAL A 8 21.16 35.84 39.25
CA VAL A 8 20.02 35.37 38.45
C VAL A 8 20.10 33.85 38.40
N ALA A 9 19.28 33.16 39.19
CA ALA A 9 19.10 31.72 39.10
C ALA A 9 18.14 31.41 37.95
N ALA A 10 18.67 31.25 36.74
CA ALA A 10 17.93 30.66 35.62
C ALA A 10 17.92 29.14 35.77
N ILE A 11 16.84 28.59 36.32
CA ILE A 11 16.60 27.14 36.28
C ILE A 11 16.07 26.84 34.86
N PHE A 12 16.99 26.45 33.97
CA PHE A 12 16.64 25.76 32.73
C PHE A 12 16.02 24.42 33.09
N ALA A 13 14.69 24.34 33.08
CA ALA A 13 14.00 23.06 32.98
C ALA A 13 14.30 22.50 31.58
N LEU A 14 15.27 21.59 31.51
CA LEU A 14 15.50 20.74 30.35
C LEU A 14 14.24 19.91 30.13
N ALA A 15 13.42 20.31 29.16
CA ALA A 15 12.40 19.45 28.59
C ALA A 15 13.11 18.29 27.90
N PHE A 16 13.12 17.12 28.52
CA PHE A 16 13.48 15.88 27.85
C PHE A 16 12.43 15.63 26.77
N ALA A 17 12.76 15.97 25.53
CA ALA A 17 11.92 15.71 24.37
C ALA A 17 11.74 14.19 24.20
N SER A 18 10.48 13.82 23.98
CA SER A 18 9.95 12.47 23.87
C SER A 18 10.62 11.67 22.74
N ILE A 19 11.29 10.56 23.08
CA ILE A 19 11.88 9.62 22.10
C ILE A 19 10.85 8.57 21.63
N ALA A 20 9.58 8.66 22.04
CA ALA A 20 8.56 7.63 21.80
C ALA A 20 7.37 8.06 20.94
N GLN A 21 7.47 9.14 20.15
CA GLN A 21 6.28 9.66 19.44
C GLN A 21 5.88 8.87 18.18
N CYS A 22 6.83 8.23 17.49
CA CYS A 22 6.56 7.56 16.21
C CYS A 22 6.93 6.07 16.17
N GLU A 23 6.73 5.35 17.28
CA GLU A 23 6.77 3.89 17.19
C GLU A 23 5.50 3.37 16.46
N PRO A 24 5.63 2.53 15.43
CA PRO A 24 4.47 1.92 14.78
C PRO A 24 3.61 1.18 15.81
N LYS A 25 2.28 1.37 15.74
CA LYS A 25 1.37 0.69 16.68
C LYS A 25 1.41 -0.82 16.47
N ALA A 26 1.13 -1.58 17.53
CA ALA A 26 1.22 -3.04 17.48
C ALA A 26 0.23 -3.67 16.48
N ASP A 27 -0.96 -3.09 16.33
CA ASP A 27 -1.98 -3.53 15.37
C ASP A 27 -1.57 -3.21 13.92
N GLU A 28 -1.04 -2.02 13.66
CA GLU A 28 -0.49 -1.63 12.35
C GLU A 28 0.72 -2.49 11.97
N THR A 29 1.60 -2.79 12.93
CA THR A 29 2.75 -3.68 12.74
C THR A 29 2.30 -5.10 12.38
N LYS A 30 1.34 -5.64 13.12
CA LYS A 30 0.78 -6.98 12.85
C LYS A 30 0.08 -7.02 11.49
N TRP A 31 -0.67 -5.97 11.16
CA TRP A 31 -1.33 -5.84 9.87
C TRP A 31 -0.31 -5.82 8.74
N LEU A 32 0.76 -5.02 8.88
CA LEU A 32 1.81 -4.91 7.88
C LEU A 32 2.58 -6.22 7.68
N ASP A 33 2.92 -6.93 8.77
CA ASP A 33 3.53 -8.26 8.67
C ASP A 33 2.64 -9.21 7.85
N GLY A 34 1.34 -9.23 8.14
CA GLY A 34 0.36 -10.00 7.37
C GLY A 34 0.30 -9.59 5.89
N THR A 35 0.28 -8.29 5.60
CA THR A 35 0.28 -7.75 4.24
C THR A 35 1.54 -8.17 3.47
N VAL A 36 2.72 -8.07 4.07
CA VAL A 36 3.98 -8.52 3.44
C VAL A 36 3.98 -10.03 3.21
N ARG A 37 3.44 -10.83 4.14
CA ARG A 37 3.29 -12.29 3.92
C ARG A 37 2.38 -12.61 2.75
N VAL A 38 1.24 -11.91 2.64
CA VAL A 38 0.32 -12.08 1.51
C VAL A 38 1.01 -11.72 0.20
N TRP A 39 1.69 -10.58 0.13
CA TRP A 39 2.44 -10.19 -1.06
C TRP A 39 3.50 -11.25 -1.44
N ARG A 40 4.26 -11.77 -0.47
CA ARG A 40 5.22 -12.85 -0.71
C ARG A 40 4.55 -14.11 -1.25
N SER A 41 3.41 -14.51 -0.69
CA SER A 41 2.65 -15.68 -1.15
C SER A 41 2.11 -15.46 -2.57
N VAL A 42 1.54 -14.30 -2.88
CA VAL A 42 1.11 -13.98 -4.26
C VAL A 42 2.27 -14.09 -5.22
N ARG A 43 3.42 -13.50 -4.89
CA ARG A 43 4.63 -13.53 -5.72
C ARG A 43 5.14 -14.95 -5.98
N VAL A 44 5.29 -15.75 -4.93
CA VAL A 44 5.93 -17.08 -5.00
C VAL A 44 4.93 -18.16 -5.39
N ASP A 45 3.77 -18.20 -4.74
CA ASP A 45 2.80 -19.28 -4.88
C ASP A 45 1.89 -19.08 -6.08
N SER A 46 1.43 -17.84 -6.33
CA SER A 46 0.53 -17.55 -7.46
C SER A 46 1.29 -17.23 -8.74
N LEU A 47 2.26 -16.31 -8.68
CA LEU A 47 2.98 -15.81 -9.85
C LEU A 47 4.25 -16.60 -10.19
N LYS A 48 4.69 -17.52 -9.33
CA LYS A 48 5.90 -18.35 -9.51
C LYS A 48 7.17 -17.52 -9.77
N LEU A 49 7.23 -16.31 -9.22
CA LEU A 49 8.39 -15.43 -9.35
C LEU A 49 9.46 -15.82 -8.32
N ALA A 50 10.72 -15.57 -8.67
CA ALA A 50 11.83 -15.74 -7.73
C ALA A 50 11.61 -14.90 -6.46
N PRO A 51 11.99 -15.39 -5.27
CA PRO A 51 11.92 -14.61 -4.04
C PRO A 51 12.63 -13.26 -4.18
N ALA A 52 12.09 -12.23 -3.54
CA ALA A 52 12.73 -10.93 -3.50
C ALA A 52 12.69 -10.31 -2.09
N ARG A 53 13.66 -9.44 -1.84
CA ARG A 53 13.76 -8.62 -0.61
C ARG A 53 12.82 -7.45 -0.71
N LEU A 54 12.11 -7.14 0.37
CA LEU A 54 11.17 -6.03 0.46
C LEU A 54 11.76 -4.72 -0.11
N PRO A 55 11.02 -3.93 -0.92
CA PRO A 55 11.51 -2.64 -1.38
C PRO A 55 11.52 -1.65 -0.20
N TRP A 56 12.00 -0.43 -0.44
CA TRP A 56 11.82 0.65 0.53
C TRP A 56 10.31 0.96 0.63
N LEU A 57 9.75 0.85 1.84
CA LEU A 57 8.39 1.32 2.13
C LEU A 57 8.44 2.65 2.87
N VAL A 58 7.67 3.62 2.40
CA VAL A 58 7.41 4.90 3.06
C VAL A 58 5.96 4.88 3.50
N LEU A 59 5.72 4.47 4.75
CA LEU A 59 4.37 4.34 5.29
C LEU A 59 4.10 5.46 6.27
N PHE A 60 2.92 6.07 6.27
CA PHE A 60 2.66 7.19 7.16
C PHE A 60 1.24 7.19 7.71
N ASP A 61 1.07 7.73 8.92
CA ASP A 61 -0.22 8.03 9.51
C ASP A 61 -0.44 9.55 9.60
N GLU A 62 -1.27 10.03 10.52
CA GLU A 62 -1.54 11.47 10.67
C GLU A 62 -0.38 12.27 11.25
N LYS A 63 0.59 11.60 11.88
CA LYS A 63 1.67 12.26 12.63
C LYS A 63 3.04 11.75 12.25
N CYS A 64 3.14 10.50 11.82
CA CYS A 64 4.40 9.78 11.71
C CYS A 64 4.60 9.22 10.32
N VAL A 65 5.84 9.28 9.85
CA VAL A 65 6.33 8.54 8.68
C VAL A 65 7.30 7.46 9.14
N HIS A 66 7.18 6.29 8.54
CA HIS A 66 7.98 5.10 8.76
C HIS A 66 8.69 4.71 7.46
N ASN A 67 9.99 4.90 7.45
CA ASN A 67 10.89 4.42 6.41
C ASN A 67 11.33 2.99 6.76
N ILE A 68 10.75 2.02 6.07
CA ILE A 68 10.99 0.59 6.28
C ILE A 68 11.88 0.07 5.16
N ASN A 69 12.94 -0.61 5.56
CA ASN A 69 14.02 -1.09 4.69
C ASN A 69 14.60 0.01 3.78
N PRO A 70 14.94 1.21 4.31
CA PRO A 70 15.41 2.32 3.49
C PRO A 70 16.76 2.01 2.84
N ASP A 71 16.96 2.51 1.61
CA ASP A 71 18.29 2.49 1.02
C ASP A 71 19.16 3.55 1.69
N VAL A 72 20.11 3.07 2.49
CA VAL A 72 21.00 3.90 3.32
C VAL A 72 21.83 4.91 2.52
N LYS A 73 22.02 4.69 1.21
CA LYS A 73 22.73 5.62 0.34
C LYS A 73 21.89 6.89 0.10
N PHE A 74 20.58 6.74 0.00
CA PHE A 74 19.64 7.82 -0.36
C PHE A 74 18.87 8.37 0.83
N ALA A 75 18.82 7.61 1.94
CA ALA A 75 18.20 8.04 3.19
C ALA A 75 18.93 9.27 3.79
N ASP A 76 18.17 10.12 4.47
CA ASP A 76 18.73 11.31 5.13
C ASP A 76 19.67 10.91 6.28
N GLN A 77 20.50 11.84 6.76
CA GLN A 77 21.45 11.54 7.85
C GLN A 77 20.73 11.12 9.14
N GLN A 78 19.57 11.73 9.42
CA GLN A 78 18.74 11.39 10.56
C GLN A 78 18.24 9.93 10.45
N ASP A 79 17.87 9.49 9.24
CA ASP A 79 17.44 8.13 8.94
C ASP A 79 18.53 7.07 9.20
N LYS A 80 19.80 7.48 9.31
CA LYS A 80 20.95 6.57 9.48
C LYS A 80 21.24 6.28 10.94
N THR A 81 20.88 7.18 11.85
CA THR A 81 21.32 7.13 13.25
C THR A 81 20.29 6.56 14.21
N ASP A 82 18.98 6.67 13.92
CA ASP A 82 17.90 6.25 14.83
C ASP A 82 17.11 5.05 14.27
N ARG A 83 17.80 3.91 14.14
CA ARG A 83 17.24 2.71 13.48
C ARG A 83 16.84 1.66 14.48
N SER A 84 15.56 1.27 14.41
CA SER A 84 15.09 0.03 15.03
C SER A 84 15.09 -1.10 14.01
N TYR A 85 15.07 -2.35 14.48
CA TYR A 85 14.90 -3.52 13.63
C TYR A 85 13.63 -4.27 14.00
N ARG A 86 12.94 -4.80 13.00
CA ARG A 86 11.76 -5.66 13.15
C ARG A 86 11.83 -6.81 12.14
N VAL A 87 11.03 -7.85 12.37
CA VAL A 87 10.82 -8.92 11.39
C VAL A 87 9.48 -8.68 10.72
N LEU A 88 9.48 -8.45 9.41
CA LEU A 88 8.27 -8.31 8.59
C LEU A 88 8.29 -9.35 7.47
N GLY A 89 7.22 -10.12 7.34
CA GLY A 89 7.10 -11.18 6.35
C GLY A 89 8.22 -12.21 6.42
N GLY A 90 8.78 -12.45 7.61
CA GLY A 90 9.90 -13.36 7.84
C GLY A 90 11.29 -12.79 7.51
N GLU A 91 11.40 -11.49 7.19
CA GLU A 91 12.68 -10.83 6.90
C GLU A 91 12.99 -9.74 7.93
N ARG A 92 14.25 -9.68 8.37
CA ARG A 92 14.71 -8.62 9.27
C ARG A 92 14.88 -7.33 8.46
N VAL A 93 14.14 -6.29 8.83
CA VAL A 93 14.16 -4.97 8.18
C VAL A 93 14.56 -3.89 9.18
N ALA A 94 15.24 -2.86 8.67
CA ALA A 94 15.47 -1.62 9.42
C ALA A 94 14.23 -0.73 9.32
N ILE A 95 13.87 -0.06 10.41
CA ILE A 95 12.78 0.92 10.45
C ILE A 95 13.32 2.20 11.07
N PHE A 96 13.09 3.30 10.36
CA PHE A 96 13.29 4.65 10.84
C PHE A 96 11.95 5.38 10.87
N SER A 97 11.62 6.00 12.01
CA SER A 97 10.35 6.68 12.18
C SER A 97 10.55 8.11 12.65
N THR A 98 9.83 9.05 12.05
CA THR A 98 9.86 10.47 12.44
C THR A 98 8.49 11.10 12.39
N GLU A 99 8.30 12.16 13.18
CA GLU A 99 7.12 13.01 13.04
C GLU A 99 7.17 13.80 11.73
N HIS A 100 6.01 14.08 11.16
CA HIS A 100 5.84 14.99 10.03
C HIS A 100 4.79 16.06 10.33
N SER A 101 4.92 17.21 9.67
CA SER A 101 3.96 18.32 9.76
C SER A 101 2.87 18.28 8.67
N GLY A 102 2.59 17.09 8.13
CA GLY A 102 1.61 16.86 7.07
C GLY A 102 2.23 16.69 5.67
N GLN A 103 3.55 16.65 5.57
CA GLN A 103 4.30 16.44 4.34
C GLN A 103 5.24 15.25 4.47
N ILE A 104 5.31 14.41 3.45
CA ILE A 104 6.10 13.17 3.41
C ILE A 104 7.17 13.32 2.33
N LYS A 105 8.44 13.21 2.71
CA LYS A 105 9.57 13.18 1.77
C LYS A 105 9.73 11.76 1.20
N LEU A 106 9.95 11.67 -0.10
CA LEU A 106 10.06 10.42 -0.83
C LEU A 106 11.51 10.11 -1.26
N PRO A 107 11.83 8.83 -1.57
CA PRO A 107 13.16 8.41 -2.01
C PRO A 107 13.64 9.03 -3.32
N ASP A 108 12.72 9.48 -4.18
CA ASP A 108 13.02 10.19 -5.43
C ASP A 108 13.26 11.70 -5.22
N GLY A 109 13.20 12.17 -3.97
CA GLY A 109 13.38 13.58 -3.60
C GLY A 109 12.11 14.41 -3.64
N GLN A 110 10.99 13.86 -4.10
CA GLN A 110 9.70 14.56 -4.08
C GLN A 110 9.16 14.68 -2.65
N THR A 111 8.18 15.55 -2.48
CA THR A 111 7.43 15.68 -1.22
C THR A 111 5.93 15.71 -1.54
N ILE A 112 5.16 14.94 -0.78
CA ILE A 112 3.72 14.77 -0.98
C ILE A 112 2.95 15.09 0.30
N PRO A 113 1.68 15.53 0.21
CA PRO A 113 0.85 15.68 1.39
C PRO A 113 0.53 14.33 2.04
N ALA A 114 0.49 14.30 3.37
CA ALA A 114 0.09 13.16 4.18
C ALA A 114 -1.44 12.96 4.12
N GLN A 115 -1.92 12.45 2.98
CA GLN A 115 -3.34 12.21 2.70
C GLN A 115 -3.57 10.74 2.31
N LEU A 116 -4.82 10.38 2.01
CA LEU A 116 -5.14 9.04 1.51
C LEU A 116 -4.54 8.84 0.11
N ILE A 117 -3.39 8.16 0.06
CA ILE A 117 -2.69 7.77 -1.17
C ILE A 117 -1.99 6.42 -0.96
N SER A 118 -1.75 5.73 -2.07
CA SER A 118 -0.90 4.54 -2.14
C SER A 118 -0.39 4.44 -3.56
N PHE A 119 0.92 4.37 -3.76
CA PHE A 119 1.51 4.14 -5.07
C PHE A 119 2.93 3.56 -4.96
N ALA A 120 3.34 2.84 -5.99
CA ALA A 120 4.74 2.54 -6.24
C ALA A 120 5.37 3.53 -7.23
N ALA A 121 6.64 3.86 -7.00
CA ALA A 121 7.40 4.73 -7.88
C ALA A 121 8.86 4.31 -7.96
N ASN A 122 9.56 4.82 -8.97
CA ASN A 122 10.98 4.57 -9.17
C ASN A 122 11.85 5.71 -8.63
N TYR A 123 13.10 5.38 -8.30
CA TYR A 123 14.15 6.33 -7.92
C TYR A 123 15.52 5.81 -8.39
N ASP A 124 16.58 6.62 -8.21
CA ASP A 124 17.94 6.29 -8.69
C ASP A 124 17.98 6.04 -10.22
N GLY A 125 17.26 6.87 -10.99
CA GLY A 125 17.16 6.75 -12.45
C GLY A 125 16.57 5.41 -12.90
N ASP A 126 15.39 5.06 -12.38
CA ASP A 126 14.64 3.82 -12.67
C ASP A 126 15.32 2.49 -12.27
N LYS A 127 16.43 2.56 -11.52
CA LYS A 127 17.14 1.35 -11.08
C LYS A 127 16.47 0.69 -9.88
N ARG A 128 15.73 1.47 -9.09
CA ARG A 128 15.14 1.05 -7.83
C ARG A 128 13.70 1.55 -7.74
N SER A 129 12.92 0.91 -6.90
CA SER A 129 11.53 1.26 -6.67
C SER A 129 11.22 1.30 -5.17
N PHE A 130 10.26 2.13 -4.79
CA PHE A 130 9.72 2.22 -3.45
C PHE A 130 8.20 2.17 -3.51
N LEU A 131 7.58 1.81 -2.40
CA LEU A 131 6.15 1.99 -2.17
C LEU A 131 5.97 3.14 -1.19
N THR A 132 5.04 4.04 -1.45
CA THR A 132 4.54 5.00 -0.46
C THR A 132 3.05 4.80 -0.26
N ALA A 133 2.60 4.78 1.00
CA ALA A 133 1.19 4.59 1.30
C ALA A 133 0.79 5.11 2.69
N ALA A 134 -0.43 5.62 2.76
CA ALA A 134 -1.10 5.94 4.01
C ALA A 134 -1.45 4.65 4.77
N LEU A 135 -1.16 4.59 6.08
CA LEU A 135 -1.47 3.47 6.96
C LEU A 135 -2.99 3.30 7.17
N PRO A 136 -3.48 2.10 7.55
CA PRO A 136 -4.92 1.82 7.71
C PRO A 136 -5.67 2.84 8.59
N SER A 137 -4.99 3.47 9.55
CA SER A 137 -5.54 4.53 10.39
C SER A 137 -6.07 5.75 9.59
N ILE A 138 -5.45 6.12 8.46
CA ILE A 138 -5.96 7.15 7.55
C ILE A 138 -7.13 6.62 6.72
N TRP A 139 -7.04 5.39 6.19
CA TRP A 139 -8.10 4.77 5.37
C TRP A 139 -9.43 4.69 6.12
N ARG A 140 -9.39 4.31 7.40
CA ARG A 140 -10.58 4.23 8.28
C ARG A 140 -11.29 5.57 8.49
N LYS A 141 -10.63 6.70 8.20
CA LYS A 141 -11.17 8.05 8.36
C LYS A 141 -11.72 8.63 7.05
N ALA A 142 -11.48 7.98 5.91
CA ALA A 142 -11.92 8.48 4.62
C ALA A 142 -13.45 8.36 4.47
N GLU A 143 -14.13 9.48 4.20
CA GLU A 143 -15.60 9.54 4.14
C GLU A 143 -16.20 8.54 3.14
N HIS A 144 -15.61 8.47 1.95
CA HIS A 144 -16.09 7.61 0.86
C HIS A 144 -15.87 6.11 1.12
N LEU A 145 -15.12 5.74 2.18
CA LEU A 145 -14.86 4.35 2.57
C LEU A 145 -15.63 3.92 3.83
N LYS A 146 -16.41 4.81 4.46
CA LYS A 146 -17.15 4.48 5.69
C LYS A 146 -18.16 3.33 5.52
N THR A 147 -18.66 3.13 4.31
CA THR A 147 -19.61 2.06 3.98
C THR A 147 -18.93 0.78 3.47
N GLU A 148 -17.60 0.76 3.39
CA GLU A 148 -16.85 -0.41 2.91
C GLU A 148 -16.75 -1.48 4.02
N ASN A 149 -17.54 -2.54 3.87
CA ASN A 149 -17.65 -3.62 4.86
C ASN A 149 -16.36 -4.46 5.00
N ASN A 150 -15.47 -4.43 4.01
CA ASN A 150 -14.23 -5.21 3.96
C ASN A 150 -12.99 -4.31 3.87
N LEU A 151 -13.02 -3.13 4.49
CA LEU A 151 -11.96 -2.13 4.36
C LEU A 151 -10.56 -2.69 4.61
N GLU A 152 -10.36 -3.50 5.65
CA GLU A 152 -9.05 -4.10 5.94
C GLU A 152 -8.52 -4.99 4.80
N THR A 153 -9.41 -5.71 4.12
CA THR A 153 -9.08 -6.54 2.96
C THR A 153 -8.79 -5.66 1.75
N LEU A 154 -9.55 -4.59 1.55
CA LEU A 154 -9.32 -3.60 0.48
C LEU A 154 -7.93 -2.98 0.64
N VAL A 155 -7.64 -2.38 1.80
CA VAL A 155 -6.35 -1.71 2.07
C VAL A 155 -5.18 -2.68 1.88
N ARG A 156 -5.31 -3.90 2.42
CA ARG A 156 -4.24 -4.92 2.27
C ARG A 156 -3.97 -5.21 0.81
N SER A 157 -5.03 -5.31 0.04
CA SER A 157 -4.89 -5.67 -1.35
C SER A 157 -4.35 -4.55 -2.23
N VAL A 158 -4.74 -3.29 -1.96
CA VAL A 158 -4.09 -2.12 -2.56
C VAL A 158 -2.60 -2.14 -2.28
N TYR A 159 -2.19 -2.41 -1.04
CA TYR A 159 -0.77 -2.54 -0.70
C TYR A 159 -0.07 -3.68 -1.44
N VAL A 160 -0.72 -4.84 -1.58
CA VAL A 160 -0.16 -5.98 -2.33
C VAL A 160 -0.02 -5.63 -3.83
N HIS A 161 -0.98 -4.91 -4.39
CA HIS A 161 -0.95 -4.39 -5.76
C HIS A 161 0.25 -3.46 -5.94
N GLU A 162 0.37 -2.40 -5.11
CA GLU A 162 1.49 -1.46 -5.20
C GLU A 162 2.85 -2.11 -4.95
N LEU A 163 2.95 -3.03 -3.97
CA LEU A 163 4.19 -3.78 -3.74
C LEU A 163 4.58 -4.59 -4.97
N THR A 164 3.61 -5.10 -5.72
CA THR A 164 3.87 -5.87 -6.94
C THR A 164 4.50 -4.99 -8.02
N HIS A 165 4.04 -3.75 -8.18
CA HIS A 165 4.63 -2.78 -9.11
C HIS A 165 6.10 -2.50 -8.84
N THR A 166 6.56 -2.52 -7.59
CA THR A 166 7.98 -2.29 -7.24
C THR A 166 8.95 -3.34 -7.83
N TYR A 167 8.45 -4.46 -8.34
CA TYR A 167 9.26 -5.49 -9.01
C TYR A 167 9.02 -5.61 -10.50
N HIS A 168 8.02 -4.91 -11.03
CA HIS A 168 7.78 -4.83 -12.46
C HIS A 168 8.45 -3.59 -13.05
N ARG A 169 9.77 -3.49 -12.86
CA ARG A 169 10.56 -2.42 -13.48
C ARG A 169 10.34 -2.43 -14.99
N ASN A 170 10.11 -1.25 -15.57
CA ASN A 170 9.75 -1.03 -16.98
C ASN A 170 8.36 -1.56 -17.37
N PHE A 171 7.48 -1.93 -16.43
CA PHE A 171 6.10 -2.33 -16.74
C PHE A 171 5.38 -1.26 -17.54
N PHE A 172 5.30 -0.04 -17.02
CA PHE A 172 4.65 1.08 -17.71
C PHE A 172 5.28 1.40 -19.06
N ALA A 173 6.61 1.29 -19.19
CA ALA A 173 7.27 1.46 -20.48
C ALA A 173 6.85 0.38 -21.50
N ARG A 174 6.71 -0.88 -21.07
CA ARG A 174 6.20 -1.96 -21.91
C ARG A 174 4.71 -1.81 -22.19
N LEU A 175 3.94 -1.40 -21.18
CA LEU A 175 2.51 -1.15 -21.29
C LEU A 175 2.24 -0.04 -22.32
N SER A 176 2.99 1.06 -22.28
CA SER A 176 2.87 2.16 -23.24
C SER A 176 3.18 1.74 -24.68
N VAL A 177 4.10 0.78 -24.88
CA VAL A 177 4.33 0.20 -26.22
C VAL A 177 3.12 -0.61 -26.69
N ILE A 178 2.49 -1.37 -25.79
CA ILE A 178 1.28 -2.15 -26.07
C ILE A 178 0.10 -1.21 -26.36
N GLU A 179 -0.12 -0.22 -25.50
CA GLU A 179 -1.16 0.82 -25.61
C GLU A 179 -1.10 1.54 -26.96
N LYS A 180 0.10 1.96 -27.41
CA LYS A 180 0.28 2.56 -28.74
C LYS A 180 -0.14 1.65 -29.90
N GLY A 181 -0.12 0.34 -29.69
CA GLY A 181 -0.61 -0.66 -30.65
C GLY A 181 -2.12 -0.89 -30.58
N LEU A 182 -2.76 -0.56 -29.46
CA LEU A 182 -4.19 -0.76 -29.19
C LEU A 182 -4.98 0.53 -29.44
N LYS A 183 -5.19 0.86 -30.72
CA LYS A 183 -5.84 2.13 -31.13
C LYS A 183 -7.29 2.30 -30.67
N ASP A 184 -7.97 1.19 -30.36
CA ASP A 184 -9.40 1.18 -30.04
C ASP A 184 -9.67 0.96 -28.53
N VAL A 185 -8.64 0.91 -27.69
CA VAL A 185 -8.78 0.72 -26.23
C VAL A 185 -8.46 2.04 -25.54
N GLU A 186 -9.50 2.79 -25.20
CA GLU A 186 -9.35 3.98 -24.36
C GLU A 186 -8.94 3.58 -22.92
N ASN A 187 -8.02 4.33 -22.33
CA ASN A 187 -7.59 4.20 -20.93
C ASN A 187 -7.06 2.80 -20.57
N PHE A 188 -6.09 2.30 -21.34
CA PHE A 188 -5.39 1.04 -21.03
C PHE A 188 -4.36 1.25 -19.91
N ASP A 189 -4.86 1.34 -18.68
CA ASP A 189 -4.09 1.49 -17.45
C ASP A 189 -4.46 0.43 -16.40
N ASP A 190 -3.85 0.49 -15.22
CA ASP A 190 -4.10 -0.45 -14.11
C ASP A 190 -5.52 -0.32 -13.51
N ASP A 191 -6.25 0.74 -13.86
CA ASP A 191 -7.63 0.99 -13.47
C ASP A 191 -8.64 0.66 -14.59
N ILE A 192 -8.20 0.11 -15.73
CA ILE A 192 -9.09 -0.15 -16.88
C ILE A 192 -10.33 -0.95 -16.50
N ILE A 193 -10.20 -1.96 -15.63
CA ILE A 193 -11.35 -2.76 -15.22
C ILE A 193 -12.30 -1.93 -14.34
N GLN A 194 -11.77 -1.14 -13.40
CA GLN A 194 -12.54 -0.25 -12.54
C GLN A 194 -13.27 0.82 -13.36
N ASN A 195 -12.56 1.43 -14.32
CA ASN A 195 -13.08 2.44 -15.22
C ASN A 195 -14.16 1.87 -16.15
N THR A 196 -13.95 0.64 -16.65
CA THR A 196 -14.89 -0.01 -17.59
C THR A 196 -16.12 -0.57 -16.89
N PHE A 197 -15.95 -1.24 -15.75
CA PHE A 197 -17.00 -2.05 -15.12
C PHE A 197 -17.48 -1.55 -13.76
N GLY A 198 -16.81 -0.58 -13.13
CA GLY A 198 -17.14 -0.11 -11.77
C GLY A 198 -18.57 0.46 -11.64
N LYS A 199 -19.14 0.95 -12.74
CA LYS A 199 -20.54 1.43 -12.81
C LYS A 199 -21.55 0.35 -13.21
N ASN A 200 -21.10 -0.83 -13.60
CA ASN A 200 -21.98 -1.92 -14.02
C ASN A 200 -22.54 -2.65 -12.78
N GLU A 201 -23.86 -2.56 -12.57
CA GLU A 201 -24.53 -3.17 -11.41
C GLU A 201 -24.45 -4.69 -11.39
N GLU A 202 -24.52 -5.36 -12.54
CA GLU A 202 -24.38 -6.82 -12.63
C GLU A 202 -22.97 -7.25 -12.23
N PHE A 203 -21.97 -6.53 -12.71
CA PHE A 203 -20.58 -6.75 -12.34
C PHE A 203 -20.36 -6.56 -10.83
N ARG A 204 -20.85 -5.45 -10.26
CA ARG A 204 -20.80 -5.19 -8.81
C ARG A 204 -21.53 -6.26 -7.99
N ASN A 205 -22.67 -6.73 -8.47
CA ASN A 205 -23.44 -7.79 -7.81
C ASN A 205 -22.69 -9.14 -7.86
N CYS A 206 -22.01 -9.44 -8.95
CA CYS A 206 -21.18 -10.64 -9.08
C CYS A 206 -20.01 -10.63 -8.08
N VAL A 207 -19.27 -9.52 -8.01
CA VAL A 207 -18.13 -9.37 -7.08
C VAL A 207 -18.59 -9.45 -5.62
N SER A 208 -19.70 -8.78 -5.26
CA SER A 208 -20.21 -8.77 -3.88
C SER A 208 -20.72 -10.13 -3.39
N GLN A 209 -21.24 -10.98 -4.28
CA GLN A 209 -21.68 -12.34 -3.93
C GLN A 209 -20.50 -13.25 -3.54
N ARG A 210 -19.33 -13.07 -4.15
CA ARG A 210 -18.11 -13.84 -3.86
C ARG A 210 -17.49 -13.48 -2.51
N ASN A 211 -17.62 -12.23 -2.09
CA ASN A 211 -17.03 -11.73 -0.84
C ASN A 211 -17.88 -12.06 0.42
N ARG A 212 -18.90 -12.92 0.31
CA ARG A 212 -19.74 -13.31 1.46
C ARG A 212 -18.99 -14.25 2.42
N PRO A 213 -19.06 -14.02 3.74
CA PRO A 213 -18.47 -14.91 4.73
C PRO A 213 -19.01 -16.34 4.58
N GLY A 214 -18.11 -17.30 4.35
CA GLY A 214 -18.44 -18.73 4.20
C GLY A 214 -18.26 -19.30 2.79
N ASP A 215 -18.02 -18.46 1.77
CA ASP A 215 -17.66 -18.97 0.45
C ASP A 215 -16.18 -19.34 0.42
N LYS A 216 -15.87 -20.59 0.77
CA LYS A 216 -14.54 -21.17 0.55
C LYS A 216 -14.39 -21.27 -0.96
N GLY A 217 -13.59 -20.40 -1.56
CA GLY A 217 -13.33 -20.29 -3.00
C GLY A 217 -12.72 -21.52 -3.69
N GLY A 218 -13.18 -22.73 -3.37
CA GLY A 218 -13.02 -23.90 -4.20
C GLY A 218 -13.89 -23.75 -5.44
N ALA A 219 -13.33 -24.16 -6.58
CA ALA A 219 -14.07 -24.31 -7.83
C ALA A 219 -15.29 -25.21 -7.59
N ARG A 220 -16.44 -24.61 -7.28
CA ARG A 220 -17.72 -25.31 -7.31
C ARG A 220 -18.17 -25.33 -8.75
N THR A 221 -17.84 -26.41 -9.47
CA THR A 221 -18.63 -26.90 -10.58
C THR A 221 -19.99 -27.36 -10.04
N LYS A 222 -20.84 -26.41 -9.63
CA LYS A 222 -22.27 -26.65 -9.56
C LYS A 222 -22.86 -25.98 -10.78
N GLN A 223 -23.40 -26.81 -11.69
CA GLN A 223 -24.30 -26.34 -12.74
C GLN A 223 -25.34 -25.42 -12.08
N ILE A 224 -25.32 -24.17 -12.49
CA ILE A 224 -26.37 -23.20 -12.17
C ILE A 224 -27.64 -23.77 -12.82
N PRO A 225 -28.74 -23.98 -12.09
CA PRO A 225 -30.00 -24.36 -12.72
C PRO A 225 -30.40 -23.23 -13.66
N GLU A 226 -30.60 -23.56 -14.93
CA GLU A 226 -31.09 -22.63 -15.93
C GLU A 226 -32.43 -22.06 -15.45
N THR A 227 -32.43 -20.78 -15.09
CA THR A 227 -33.68 -20.04 -14.91
C THR A 227 -34.16 -19.63 -16.30
N PRO A 228 -35.43 -19.88 -16.67
CA PRO A 228 -35.96 -19.44 -17.96
C PRO A 228 -35.95 -17.90 -17.98
N GLY A 229 -35.02 -17.32 -18.73
CA GLY A 229 -34.83 -15.86 -18.86
C GLY A 229 -33.43 -15.33 -18.50
N GLY A 230 -32.45 -16.19 -18.20
CA GLY A 230 -31.10 -15.78 -17.80
C GLY A 230 -30.36 -14.94 -18.85
N LYS A 231 -30.16 -13.65 -18.54
CA LYS A 231 -29.19 -12.80 -19.24
C LYS A 231 -27.80 -13.13 -18.70
N THR A 232 -26.91 -13.53 -19.59
CA THR A 232 -25.49 -13.77 -19.32
C THR A 232 -24.81 -12.44 -18.99
N CYS A 233 -23.82 -12.46 -18.07
CA CYS A 233 -22.98 -11.29 -17.82
C CYS A 233 -22.32 -10.87 -19.15
N PRO A 234 -22.46 -9.60 -19.59
CA PRO A 234 -21.85 -9.14 -20.83
C PRO A 234 -20.33 -9.33 -20.74
N GLY A 235 -19.77 -10.20 -21.60
CA GLY A 235 -18.33 -10.52 -21.62
C GLY A 235 -17.93 -11.86 -21.00
N CYS A 236 -18.85 -12.63 -20.44
CA CYS A 236 -18.59 -14.00 -19.98
C CYS A 236 -19.39 -15.01 -20.80
N ASP A 237 -18.86 -15.41 -21.96
CA ASP A 237 -19.41 -16.54 -22.69
C ASP A 237 -18.98 -17.85 -22.04
N LYS A 238 -20.00 -18.59 -21.56
CA LYS A 238 -19.93 -19.89 -20.85
C LYS A 238 -19.38 -19.80 -19.43
N ALA A 239 -19.79 -20.78 -18.62
CA ALA A 239 -19.59 -21.00 -17.18
C ALA A 239 -18.13 -20.87 -16.70
N THR A 240 -17.57 -19.68 -16.83
CA THR A 240 -16.24 -19.31 -16.41
C THR A 240 -16.43 -18.52 -15.12
N PRO A 241 -15.84 -18.96 -13.99
CA PRO A 241 -15.89 -18.16 -12.77
C PRO A 241 -15.30 -16.78 -13.07
N CYS A 242 -16.00 -15.71 -12.69
CA CYS A 242 -15.52 -14.34 -12.86
C CYS A 242 -14.21 -14.15 -12.09
N THR A 243 -13.09 -14.33 -12.78
CA THR A 243 -11.72 -14.22 -12.24
C THR A 243 -11.15 -12.84 -12.54
N VAL A 244 -11.85 -11.79 -12.14
CA VAL A 244 -11.29 -10.44 -12.15
C VAL A 244 -11.44 -9.86 -10.75
N LEU A 245 -10.30 -9.59 -10.11
CA LEU A 245 -10.25 -8.78 -8.90
C LEU A 245 -10.54 -7.35 -9.34
N CYS A 246 -11.69 -6.82 -8.97
CA CYS A 246 -11.93 -5.38 -9.01
C CYS A 246 -11.68 -4.79 -7.63
N TRP A 247 -10.92 -3.71 -7.62
CA TRP A 247 -10.70 -2.84 -6.48
C TRP A 247 -11.72 -1.70 -6.48
#